data_AF-A0AA89BMI7-F1
#
_entry.id   AF-A0AA89BMI7-F1
#
_cell.length_a   1.000
_cell.length_b   1.000
_cell.length_c   1.000
_cell.angle_alpha   90.00
_cell.angle_beta   90.00
_cell.angle_gamma   90.00
#
_symmetry.space_group_name_H-M   'P 1'
#
loop_
_entity.id
_entity.type
_entity.pdbx_description
1 polymer ?
#
loop_
_entity_poly.entity_id
_entity_poly.type
_entity_poly.pdbx_seq_one_letter_code
_entity_poly.pdbx_strand_id
1 'polypeptide(L)'
;MAFNNDIKILTMNRFYLQLISFLEDAGKNVDKFITGELLPFGEDTHVKRDVVYENLIKENKVDDDVETILSVVLPAMAKLAKKLFKDHLPGGTFDNPSEEVIAATIGTAKHNKFSESVFAYLDGLMRSKPHIKYLSSEAYIMFSHNKTREWLASKDKETMRMELKDAYRKIGTTRKLFKDRQNAIRERKQEILRERQRKQGKRKLKSLFLKRMKLYTGVCGKRSSKWMM
;
A
#
# COMPACT_ATOMS: atom_id res chain seq x y z
N MET A 1 -2.86 23.27 -10.92
CA MET A 1 -2.17 23.23 -9.61
C MET A 1 -1.10 22.16 -9.67
N ALA A 2 0.17 22.52 -9.43
CA ALA A 2 1.17 21.53 -9.09
C ALA A 2 0.67 20.84 -7.81
N PHE A 3 0.34 19.54 -7.89
CA PHE A 3 0.07 18.76 -6.70
C PHE A 3 1.30 18.90 -5.81
N ASN A 4 1.16 19.61 -4.69
CA ASN A 4 2.28 19.91 -3.81
C ASN A 4 2.91 18.58 -3.38
N ASN A 5 4.17 18.37 -3.76
CA ASN A 5 4.91 17.12 -3.51
C ASN A 5 5.20 16.92 -2.00
N ASP A 6 4.84 17.89 -1.16
CA ASP A 6 5.18 17.92 0.26
C ASP A 6 4.03 17.50 1.21
N ILE A 7 2.88 17.05 0.67
CA ILE A 7 1.81 16.53 1.53
C ILE A 7 2.18 15.12 1.99
N LYS A 8 2.52 14.97 3.27
CA LYS A 8 2.86 13.70 3.91
C LYS A 8 1.60 12.86 4.14
N ILE A 9 1.77 11.54 4.25
CA ILE A 9 0.65 10.61 4.48
C ILE A 9 -0.12 10.93 5.78
N LEU A 10 0.57 11.41 6.82
CA LEU A 10 -0.07 11.79 8.09
C LEU A 10 -0.87 13.09 7.99
N THR A 11 -0.50 13.99 7.07
CA THR A 11 -1.29 15.19 6.75
C THR A 11 -2.64 14.85 6.12
N MET A 12 -2.80 13.63 5.58
CA MET A 12 -4.06 13.15 5.00
C MET A 12 -5.15 12.89 6.04
N ASN A 13 -4.82 12.69 7.32
CA ASN A 13 -5.80 12.44 8.38
C ASN A 13 -6.88 13.54 8.43
N ARG A 14 -6.46 14.81 8.31
CA ARG A 14 -7.37 15.96 8.26
C ARG A 14 -8.33 15.86 7.07
N PHE A 15 -7.83 15.51 5.89
CA PHE A 15 -8.65 15.41 4.68
C PHE A 15 -9.62 14.23 4.74
N TYR A 16 -9.22 13.10 5.33
CA TYR A 16 -10.13 11.96 5.53
C TYR A 16 -11.25 12.31 6.50
N LEU A 17 -10.95 13.04 7.58
CA LEU A 17 -11.95 13.51 8.52
C LEU A 17 -12.92 14.50 7.87
N GLN A 18 -12.41 15.48 7.10
CA GLN A 18 -13.25 16.42 6.34
C GLN A 18 -14.16 15.71 5.34
N LEU A 19 -13.63 14.73 4.59
CA LEU A 19 -14.42 13.95 3.63
C LEU A 19 -15.56 13.18 4.32
N ILE A 20 -15.28 12.59 5.48
CA ILE A 20 -16.30 11.85 6.24
C ILE A 20 -17.35 12.81 6.79
N SER A 21 -16.94 13.94 7.37
CA SER A 21 -17.88 14.97 7.84
C SER A 21 -18.78 15.43 6.70
N PHE A 22 -18.19 15.72 5.54
CA PHE A 22 -18.94 16.10 4.34
C PHE A 22 -19.96 15.04 3.92
N LEU A 23 -19.58 13.76 3.86
CA LEU A 23 -20.50 12.69 3.47
C LEU A 23 -21.64 12.50 4.49
N GLU A 24 -21.36 12.72 5.78
CA GLU A 24 -22.39 12.68 6.82
C GLU A 24 -23.32 13.89 6.77
N ASP A 25 -22.79 15.09 6.52
CA ASP A 25 -23.56 16.32 6.41
C ASP A 25 -24.39 16.35 5.13
N ALA A 26 -23.85 15.86 4.02
CA ALA A 26 -24.55 15.69 2.75
C ALA A 26 -25.64 14.61 2.84
N GLY A 27 -25.40 13.53 3.59
CA GLY A 27 -26.44 12.52 3.82
C GLY A 27 -27.60 13.01 4.70
N LYS A 28 -27.39 14.04 5.53
CA LYS A 28 -28.45 14.67 6.36
C LYS A 28 -29.14 15.84 5.66
N ASN A 29 -28.45 16.53 4.75
CA ASN A 29 -28.93 17.71 4.04
C ASN A 29 -28.73 17.50 2.53
N VAL A 30 -29.48 16.55 1.96
CA VAL A 30 -29.33 16.16 0.56
C VAL A 30 -29.66 17.33 -0.38
N ASP A 31 -30.63 18.17 -0.01
CA ASP A 31 -30.97 19.40 -0.74
C ASP A 31 -29.75 20.30 -0.98
N LYS A 32 -28.96 20.52 0.08
CA LYS A 32 -27.76 21.37 0.02
C LYS A 32 -26.63 20.75 -0.80
N PHE A 33 -26.65 19.42 -0.96
CA PHE A 33 -25.74 18.73 -1.86
C PHE A 33 -26.17 18.91 -3.32
N ILE A 34 -27.47 18.80 -3.60
CA ILE A 34 -28.04 18.99 -4.95
C ILE A 34 -27.85 20.43 -5.44
N THR A 35 -28.05 21.43 -4.58
CA THR A 35 -27.83 22.85 -4.90
C THR A 35 -26.35 23.24 -5.00
N GLY A 36 -25.44 22.33 -4.64
CA GLY A 36 -24.00 22.57 -4.70
C GLY A 36 -23.46 23.51 -3.61
N GLU A 37 -24.23 23.77 -2.55
CA GLU A 37 -23.80 24.56 -1.39
C GLU A 37 -22.77 23.80 -0.53
N LEU A 38 -22.88 22.47 -0.47
CA LEU A 38 -21.94 21.64 0.28
C LEU A 38 -20.66 21.38 -0.52
N LEU A 39 -19.52 21.69 0.10
CA LEU A 39 -18.19 21.50 -0.47
C LEU A 39 -17.38 20.48 0.34
N PRO A 40 -16.79 19.45 -0.30
CA PRO A 40 -16.11 18.35 0.38
C PRO A 40 -14.87 18.74 1.20
N PHE A 41 -14.23 19.86 0.86
CA PHE A 41 -13.05 20.38 1.58
C PHE A 41 -13.22 21.85 1.99
N GLY A 42 -14.47 22.34 2.13
CA GLY A 42 -14.75 23.73 2.46
C GLY A 42 -14.17 24.72 1.43
N GLU A 43 -13.59 25.82 1.91
CA GLU A 43 -12.97 26.89 1.09
C GLU A 43 -11.78 26.40 0.23
N ASP A 44 -11.13 25.30 0.63
CA ASP A 44 -10.03 24.70 -0.12
C ASP A 44 -10.52 23.90 -1.35
N THR A 45 -11.84 23.75 -1.53
CA THR A 45 -12.41 23.02 -2.65
C THR A 45 -12.33 23.84 -3.94
N HIS A 46 -11.51 23.38 -4.89
CA HIS A 46 -11.51 23.97 -6.23
C HIS A 46 -12.72 23.49 -7.04
N VAL A 47 -13.73 24.35 -7.16
CA VAL A 47 -14.88 24.11 -8.05
C VAL A 47 -14.74 24.96 -9.30
N LYS A 48 -14.55 24.31 -10.45
CA LYS A 48 -14.65 24.97 -11.74
C LYS A 48 -16.13 25.05 -12.13
N ARG A 49 -16.73 26.24 -11.97
CA ARG A 49 -18.12 26.51 -12.36
C ARG A 49 -18.21 26.71 -13.86
N ASP A 50 -18.25 25.61 -14.60
CA ASP A 50 -18.51 25.63 -16.04
C ASP A 50 -19.99 25.38 -16.35
N VAL A 51 -20.34 25.39 -17.64
CA VAL A 51 -21.72 25.18 -18.11
C VAL A 51 -22.29 23.84 -17.64
N VAL A 52 -21.44 22.82 -17.43
CA VAL A 52 -21.88 21.51 -16.92
C VAL A 52 -22.25 21.62 -15.45
N TYR A 53 -21.42 22.26 -14.62
CA TYR A 53 -21.72 22.48 -13.21
C TYR A 53 -23.05 23.24 -13.03
N GLU A 54 -23.22 24.36 -13.74
CA GLU A 54 -24.44 25.17 -13.68
C GLU A 54 -25.69 24.44 -14.15
N ASN A 55 -25.56 23.42 -15.00
CA ASN A 55 -26.69 22.58 -15.41
C ASN A 55 -26.97 21.43 -14.44
N LEU A 56 -26.00 21.01 -13.64
CA LEU A 56 -26.18 19.95 -12.64
C LEU A 56 -26.89 20.44 -11.36
N ILE A 57 -26.75 21.73 -11.03
CA ILE A 57 -27.38 22.34 -9.84
C ILE A 57 -28.75 22.97 -10.13
N LYS A 58 -29.19 22.98 -11.40
CA LYS A 58 -30.51 23.50 -11.79
C LYS A 58 -31.57 22.47 -11.44
N GLU A 59 -32.68 22.99 -10.92
CA GLU A 59 -33.86 22.23 -10.58
C GLU A 59 -34.36 21.41 -11.79
N ASN A 60 -34.59 20.12 -11.54
CA ASN A 60 -35.02 19.17 -12.54
C ASN A 60 -36.17 18.32 -12.00
N LYS A 61 -36.99 17.77 -12.90
CA LYS A 61 -38.17 16.97 -12.58
C LYS A 61 -37.85 15.62 -11.92
N VAL A 62 -36.58 15.23 -11.90
CA VAL A 62 -36.09 13.96 -11.33
C VAL A 62 -35.41 14.17 -9.97
N ASP A 63 -35.41 15.39 -9.43
CA ASP A 63 -34.69 15.69 -8.20
C ASP A 63 -35.25 14.90 -7.00
N ASP A 64 -36.56 14.67 -6.94
CA ASP A 64 -37.19 13.83 -5.90
C ASP A 64 -36.65 12.39 -5.88
N ASP A 65 -36.47 11.80 -7.08
CA ASP A 65 -35.92 10.46 -7.23
C ASP A 65 -34.43 10.43 -6.85
N VAL A 66 -33.69 11.47 -7.26
CA VAL A 66 -32.26 11.64 -6.95
C VAL A 66 -32.04 11.83 -5.46
N GLU A 67 -32.87 12.64 -4.79
CA GLU A 67 -32.83 12.87 -3.35
C GLU A 67 -33.04 11.56 -2.58
N THR A 68 -34.02 10.76 -3.00
CA THR A 68 -34.31 9.44 -2.43
C THR A 68 -33.11 8.50 -2.56
N ILE A 69 -32.46 8.48 -3.72
CA ILE A 69 -31.26 7.65 -3.95
C ILE A 69 -30.09 8.14 -3.10
N LEU A 70 -29.82 9.45 -3.09
CA LEU A 70 -28.70 10.06 -2.37
C LEU A 70 -28.84 9.88 -0.85
N SER A 71 -30.06 9.93 -0.32
CA SER A 71 -30.37 9.65 1.08
C SER A 71 -29.94 8.25 1.54
N VAL A 72 -29.84 7.29 0.62
CA VAL A 72 -29.34 5.93 0.91
C VAL A 72 -27.85 5.81 0.61
N VAL A 73 -27.40 6.37 -0.52
CA VAL A 73 -26.03 6.21 -1.02
C VAL A 73 -25.03 6.98 -0.16
N LEU A 74 -25.30 8.24 0.20
CA LEU A 74 -24.35 9.09 0.93
C LEU A 74 -24.03 8.53 2.33
N PRO A 75 -25.01 8.09 3.15
CA PRO A 75 -24.71 7.44 4.43
C PRO A 75 -23.96 6.12 4.27
N ALA A 76 -24.27 5.34 3.23
CA ALA A 76 -23.55 4.10 2.94
C ALA A 76 -22.08 4.37 2.57
N MET A 77 -21.82 5.41 1.77
CA MET A 77 -20.48 5.88 1.44
C MET A 77 -19.73 6.39 2.68
N ALA A 78 -20.39 7.16 3.54
CA ALA A 78 -19.80 7.63 4.81
C ALA A 78 -19.37 6.44 5.69
N LYS A 79 -20.22 5.41 5.82
CA LYS A 79 -19.91 4.19 6.57
C LYS A 79 -18.73 3.42 5.97
N LEU A 80 -18.66 3.33 4.66
CA LEU A 80 -17.55 2.69 3.96
C LEU A 80 -16.25 3.48 4.18
N ALA A 81 -16.28 4.81 4.03
CA ALA A 81 -15.14 5.68 4.25
C ALA A 81 -14.61 5.57 5.69
N LYS A 82 -15.50 5.56 6.70
CA LYS A 82 -15.13 5.33 8.11
C LYS A 82 -14.40 4.00 8.32
N LYS A 83 -14.85 2.94 7.64
CA LYS A 83 -14.20 1.64 7.72
C LYS A 83 -12.84 1.63 7.03
N LEU A 84 -12.73 2.26 5.86
CA LEU A 84 -11.49 2.30 5.07
C LEU A 84 -10.40 3.11 5.76
N PHE A 85 -10.76 4.25 6.34
CA PHE A 85 -9.82 5.17 6.99
C PHE A 85 -9.75 5.01 8.50
N LYS A 86 -10.31 3.93 9.06
CA LYS A 86 -10.42 3.69 10.51
C LYS A 86 -9.12 3.99 11.27
N ASP A 87 -7.99 3.59 10.72
CA ASP A 87 -6.69 3.76 11.38
C ASP A 87 -6.19 5.22 11.36
N HIS A 88 -6.71 6.06 10.47
CA HIS A 88 -6.37 7.48 10.31
C HIS A 88 -7.38 8.44 10.94
N LEU A 89 -8.47 7.93 11.52
CA LEU A 89 -9.52 8.71 12.16
C LEU A 89 -9.32 8.81 13.67
N PRO A 90 -10.03 9.72 14.37
CA PRO A 90 -9.91 9.90 15.81
C PRO A 90 -9.96 8.58 16.59
N GLY A 91 -8.91 8.30 17.36
CA GLY A 91 -8.73 7.03 18.10
C GLY A 91 -8.19 5.85 17.29
N GLY A 92 -7.81 6.07 16.02
CA GLY A 92 -7.08 5.15 15.17
C GLY A 92 -5.58 5.14 15.45
N THR A 93 -4.86 4.15 14.92
CA THR A 93 -3.41 3.95 15.16
C THR A 93 -2.54 5.13 14.68
N PHE A 94 -2.99 5.87 13.68
CA PHE A 94 -2.25 6.96 13.04
C PHE A 94 -2.82 8.35 13.31
N ASP A 95 -3.82 8.47 14.17
CA ASP A 95 -4.44 9.75 14.54
C ASP A 95 -3.49 10.65 15.33
N ASN A 96 -2.81 10.07 16.35
CA ASN A 96 -1.73 10.71 17.10
C ASN A 96 -0.47 9.82 17.09
N PRO A 97 0.26 9.79 15.96
CA PRO A 97 1.40 8.91 15.78
C PRO A 97 2.55 9.31 16.71
N SER A 98 3.27 8.32 17.26
CA SER A 98 4.48 8.57 18.04
C SER A 98 5.57 9.22 17.18
N GLU A 99 6.54 9.88 17.81
CA GLU A 99 7.68 10.49 17.13
C GLU A 99 8.45 9.49 16.25
N GLU A 100 8.52 8.22 16.67
CA GLU A 100 9.11 7.13 15.89
C GLU A 100 8.37 6.87 14.58
N VAL A 101 7.03 6.85 14.63
CA VAL A 101 6.18 6.62 13.44
C VAL A 101 6.27 7.81 12.50
N ILE A 102 6.29 9.04 13.04
CA ILE A 102 6.50 10.26 12.27
C ILE A 102 7.84 10.19 11.55
N ALA A 103 8.93 9.88 12.26
CA ALA A 103 10.26 9.75 11.68
C ALA A 103 10.30 8.69 10.56
N ALA A 104 9.66 7.54 10.76
CA ALA A 104 9.58 6.48 9.76
C ALA A 104 8.76 6.85 8.51
N THR A 105 7.80 7.78 8.62
CA THR A 105 6.92 8.19 7.51
C THR A 105 7.36 9.45 6.78
N ILE A 106 8.45 10.12 7.20
CA ILE A 106 8.96 11.34 6.54
C ILE A 106 9.19 11.16 5.04
N GLY A 107 9.66 9.98 4.61
CA GLY A 107 9.95 9.68 3.20
C GLY A 107 8.81 8.99 2.43
N THR A 108 7.66 8.76 3.07
CA THR A 108 6.58 7.98 2.47
C THR A 108 5.63 8.90 1.71
N ALA A 109 5.49 8.66 0.41
CA ALA A 109 4.54 9.38 -0.43
C ALA A 109 3.09 9.12 0.04
N LYS A 110 2.22 10.14 -0.06
CA LYS A 110 0.79 10.03 0.26
C LYS A 110 0.03 9.01 -0.60
N HIS A 111 0.54 8.70 -1.79
CA HIS A 111 -0.09 7.82 -2.76
C HIS A 111 0.86 6.72 -3.21
N ASN A 112 0.30 5.55 -3.50
CA ASN A 112 1.00 4.41 -4.06
C ASN A 112 1.29 4.54 -5.58
N LYS A 113 0.94 5.67 -6.22
CA LYS A 113 1.14 5.90 -7.66
C LYS A 113 2.56 5.58 -8.14
N PHE A 114 3.58 5.90 -7.35
CA PHE A 114 4.98 5.62 -7.70
C PHE A 114 5.25 4.10 -7.74
N SER A 115 4.84 3.37 -6.70
CA SER A 115 5.04 1.92 -6.66
C SER A 115 4.22 1.22 -7.75
N GLU A 116 2.97 1.62 -7.95
CA GLU A 116 2.12 1.10 -9.04
C GLU A 116 2.75 1.35 -10.41
N SER A 117 3.26 2.56 -10.66
CA SER A 117 3.94 2.88 -11.92
C SER A 117 5.20 2.03 -12.13
N VAL A 118 5.98 1.78 -11.07
CA VAL A 118 7.16 0.91 -11.13
C VAL A 118 6.75 -0.51 -11.51
N PHE A 119 5.68 -1.04 -10.91
CA PHE A 119 5.18 -2.39 -11.22
C PHE A 119 4.62 -2.49 -12.63
N ALA A 120 3.85 -1.49 -13.09
CA ALA A 120 3.35 -1.45 -14.45
C ALA A 120 4.49 -1.42 -15.47
N TYR A 121 5.55 -0.64 -15.21
CA TYR A 121 6.72 -0.60 -16.07
C TYR A 121 7.48 -1.92 -16.07
N LEU A 122 7.63 -2.56 -14.91
CA LEU A 122 8.25 -3.88 -14.80
C LEU A 122 7.46 -4.95 -15.58
N ASP A 123 6.14 -4.97 -15.45
CA ASP A 123 5.27 -5.91 -16.18
C ASP A 123 5.40 -5.70 -17.70
N GLY A 124 5.32 -4.46 -18.17
CA GLY A 124 5.55 -4.14 -19.58
C GLY A 124 6.95 -4.54 -20.08
N LEU A 125 7.98 -4.37 -19.24
CA LEU A 125 9.34 -4.75 -19.55
C LEU A 125 9.51 -6.28 -19.62
N MET A 126 8.87 -7.02 -18.73
CA MET A 126 8.88 -8.48 -18.74
C MET A 126 8.12 -9.05 -19.95
N ARG A 127 7.01 -8.42 -20.35
CA ARG A 127 6.26 -8.83 -21.56
C ARG A 127 7.04 -8.56 -22.84
N SER A 128 7.69 -7.40 -22.94
CA SER A 128 8.48 -7.02 -24.13
C SER A 128 9.82 -7.75 -24.21
N LYS A 129 10.44 -8.05 -23.05
CA LYS A 129 11.75 -8.69 -22.95
C LYS A 129 11.70 -9.82 -21.90
N PRO A 130 11.14 -10.99 -22.23
CA PRO A 130 10.93 -12.08 -21.26
C PRO A 130 12.23 -12.64 -20.67
N HIS A 131 13.36 -12.51 -21.37
CA HIS A 131 14.67 -12.97 -20.91
C HIS A 131 15.51 -11.87 -20.23
N ILE A 132 14.89 -10.74 -19.87
CA ILE A 132 15.60 -9.67 -19.18
C ILE A 132 16.08 -10.14 -17.79
N LYS A 133 17.33 -9.80 -17.45
CA LYS A 133 17.89 -10.08 -16.12
C LYS A 133 17.37 -9.06 -15.11
N TYR A 134 17.17 -9.48 -13.86
CA TYR A 134 16.71 -8.61 -12.76
C TYR A 134 17.53 -7.31 -12.61
N LEU A 135 18.87 -7.42 -12.66
CA LEU A 135 19.75 -6.25 -12.57
C LEU A 135 19.53 -5.28 -13.74
N SER A 136 19.27 -5.81 -14.94
CA SER A 136 19.00 -4.99 -16.11
C SER A 136 17.63 -4.33 -16.01
N SER A 137 16.59 -5.06 -15.60
CA SER A 137 15.24 -4.50 -15.43
C SER A 137 15.22 -3.39 -14.38
N GLU A 138 15.91 -3.58 -13.25
CA GLU A 138 16.06 -2.57 -12.21
C GLU A 138 16.76 -1.31 -12.75
N ALA A 139 17.85 -1.48 -13.50
CA ALA A 139 18.55 -0.36 -14.12
C ALA A 139 17.66 0.42 -15.11
N TYR A 140 16.85 -0.25 -15.92
CA TYR A 140 15.90 0.41 -16.83
C TYR A 140 14.85 1.24 -16.07
N ILE A 141 14.26 0.65 -15.03
CA ILE A 141 13.25 1.32 -14.19
C ILE A 141 13.87 2.55 -13.52
N MET A 142 15.04 2.42 -12.91
CA MET A 142 15.74 3.52 -12.26
C MET A 142 16.10 4.63 -13.26
N PHE A 143 16.62 4.27 -14.42
CA PHE A 143 17.00 5.23 -15.46
C PHE A 143 15.79 6.05 -15.95
N SER A 144 14.64 5.39 -16.11
CA SER A 144 13.38 6.03 -16.51
C SER A 144 12.81 6.92 -15.41
N HIS A 145 12.65 6.41 -14.20
CA HIS A 145 12.00 7.16 -13.11
C HIS A 145 12.86 8.29 -12.53
N ASN A 146 14.17 8.15 -12.55
CA ASN A 146 15.07 9.20 -12.08
C ASN A 146 15.32 10.28 -13.16
N LYS A 147 14.62 10.21 -14.31
CA LYS A 147 14.80 11.13 -15.44
C LYS A 147 16.27 11.27 -15.84
N THR A 148 17.00 10.16 -15.81
CA THR A 148 18.46 10.18 -16.01
C THR A 148 18.80 10.60 -17.43
N ARG A 149 17.93 10.31 -18.40
CA ARG A 149 18.10 10.78 -19.79
C ARG A 149 18.03 12.30 -19.88
N GLU A 150 17.01 12.91 -19.29
CA GLU A 150 16.80 14.36 -19.28
C GLU A 150 17.91 15.06 -18.51
N TRP A 151 18.32 14.48 -17.37
CA TRP A 151 19.44 14.96 -16.57
C TRP A 151 20.77 14.90 -17.34
N LEU A 152 21.03 13.82 -18.10
CA LEU A 152 22.22 13.75 -18.95
C LEU A 152 22.14 14.80 -20.07
N ALA A 153 20.98 14.95 -20.71
CA ALA A 153 20.79 15.91 -21.80
C ALA A 153 20.99 17.38 -21.39
N SER A 154 20.80 17.72 -20.11
CA SER A 154 21.03 19.07 -19.59
C SER A 154 22.50 19.37 -19.24
N LYS A 155 23.40 18.39 -19.35
CA LYS A 155 24.83 18.56 -19.09
C LYS A 155 25.62 18.84 -20.38
N ASP A 156 26.73 19.52 -20.22
CA ASP A 156 27.71 19.69 -21.30
C ASP A 156 28.26 18.35 -21.77
N LYS A 157 28.64 18.29 -23.05
CA LYS A 157 29.14 17.06 -23.69
C LYS A 157 30.35 16.47 -22.96
N GLU A 158 31.21 17.30 -22.41
CA GLU A 158 32.42 16.87 -21.69
C GLU A 158 32.08 16.27 -20.32
N THR A 159 31.24 16.97 -19.55
CA THR A 159 30.72 16.49 -18.27
C THR A 159 29.96 15.18 -18.43
N MET A 160 29.08 15.08 -19.43
CA MET A 160 28.36 13.84 -19.76
C MET A 160 29.30 12.66 -20.02
N ARG A 161 30.37 12.87 -20.81
CA ARG A 161 31.36 11.82 -21.10
C ARG A 161 32.09 11.38 -19.83
N MET A 162 32.44 12.32 -18.96
CA MET A 162 33.11 12.02 -17.69
C MET A 162 32.23 11.18 -16.77
N GLU A 163 30.96 11.55 -16.61
CA GLU A 163 29.98 10.82 -15.80
C GLU A 163 29.76 9.40 -16.34
N LEU A 164 29.61 9.24 -17.66
CA LEU A 164 29.49 7.92 -18.28
C LEU A 164 30.75 7.07 -18.06
N LYS A 165 31.94 7.66 -18.22
CA LYS A 165 33.21 6.96 -17.99
C LYS A 165 33.34 6.48 -16.56
N ASP A 166 32.91 7.28 -15.58
CA ASP A 166 32.90 6.88 -14.18
C ASP A 166 31.88 5.76 -13.91
N ALA A 167 30.67 5.86 -14.48
CA ALA A 167 29.67 4.81 -14.40
C ALA A 167 30.20 3.48 -14.97
N TYR A 168 30.89 3.51 -16.13
CA TYR A 168 31.51 2.32 -16.74
C TYR A 168 32.56 1.69 -15.83
N ARG A 169 33.39 2.48 -15.15
CA ARG A 169 34.38 1.98 -14.18
C ARG A 169 33.73 1.23 -13.02
N LYS A 170 32.56 1.69 -12.56
CA LYS A 170 31.85 1.11 -11.41
C LYS A 170 31.07 -0.17 -11.75
N ILE A 171 30.85 -0.50 -13.03
CA ILE A 171 30.05 -1.67 -13.45
C ILE A 171 30.54 -2.98 -12.81
N GLY A 172 31.86 -3.20 -12.76
CA GLY A 172 32.44 -4.42 -12.18
C GLY A 172 32.05 -4.58 -10.70
N THR A 173 32.22 -3.50 -9.94
CA THR A 173 31.85 -3.43 -8.52
C THR A 173 30.35 -3.65 -8.32
N THR A 174 29.51 -3.00 -9.13
CA THR A 174 28.05 -3.15 -9.04
C THR A 174 27.61 -4.59 -9.33
N ARG A 175 28.19 -5.24 -10.35
CA ARG A 175 27.89 -6.65 -10.67
C ARG A 175 28.32 -7.60 -9.56
N LYS A 176 29.50 -7.37 -8.96
CA LYS A 176 29.99 -8.14 -7.82
C LYS A 176 29.04 -8.00 -6.63
N LEU A 177 28.71 -6.77 -6.26
CA LEU A 177 27.78 -6.48 -5.16
C LEU A 177 26.41 -7.14 -5.37
N PHE A 178 25.89 -7.12 -6.60
CA PHE A 178 24.64 -7.79 -6.93
C PHE A 178 24.72 -9.31 -6.75
N LYS A 179 25.82 -9.94 -7.20
CA LYS A 179 26.05 -11.38 -7.03
C LYS A 179 26.16 -11.76 -5.54
N ASP A 180 26.88 -10.96 -4.76
CA ASP A 180 27.05 -11.19 -3.32
C ASP A 180 25.71 -11.10 -2.60
N ARG A 181 24.89 -10.09 -2.93
CA ARG A 181 23.51 -9.97 -2.43
C ARG A 181 22.64 -11.18 -2.79
N GLN A 182 22.72 -11.67 -4.03
CA GLN A 182 21.97 -12.86 -4.44
C GLN A 182 22.37 -14.11 -3.66
N ASN A 183 23.67 -14.29 -3.40
CA ASN A 183 24.17 -15.41 -2.60
C ASN A 183 23.68 -15.33 -1.15
N ALA A 184 23.78 -14.16 -0.52
CA ALA A 184 23.28 -13.95 0.84
C ALA A 184 21.78 -14.22 0.96
N ILE A 185 20.97 -13.78 -0.02
CA ILE A 185 19.53 -14.08 -0.06
C ILE A 185 19.28 -15.58 -0.20
N ARG A 186 20.06 -16.28 -1.04
CA ARG A 186 19.94 -17.73 -1.23
C ARG A 186 20.25 -18.49 0.06
N GLU A 187 21.33 -18.13 0.74
CA GLU A 187 21.74 -18.73 2.01
C GLU A 187 20.67 -18.52 3.10
N ARG A 188 20.17 -17.29 3.23
CA ARG A 188 19.10 -16.97 4.17
C ARG A 188 17.81 -17.75 3.89
N LYS A 189 17.43 -17.91 2.62
CA LYS A 189 16.27 -18.75 2.23
C LYS A 189 16.47 -20.21 2.62
N GLN A 190 17.67 -20.76 2.41
CA GLN A 190 17.99 -22.13 2.79
C GLN A 190 17.95 -22.31 4.32
N GLU A 191 18.46 -21.36 5.08
CA GLU A 191 18.40 -21.38 6.54
C GLU A 191 16.96 -21.38 7.05
N ILE A 192 16.12 -20.47 6.56
CA ILE A 192 14.68 -20.42 6.91
C ILE A 192 14.00 -21.76 6.59
N LEU A 193 14.33 -22.39 5.46
CA LEU A 193 13.77 -23.68 5.09
C LEU A 193 14.21 -24.79 6.06
N ARG A 194 15.50 -24.86 6.39
CA ARG A 194 16.05 -25.81 7.37
C ARG A 194 15.40 -25.64 8.74
N GLU A 195 15.21 -24.40 9.19
CA GLU A 195 14.52 -24.12 10.45
C GLU A 195 13.06 -24.59 10.44
N ARG A 196 12.34 -24.35 9.33
CA ARG A 196 10.96 -24.82 9.18
C ARG A 196 10.89 -26.34 9.23
N GLN A 197 11.77 -27.05 8.53
CA GLN A 197 11.87 -28.51 8.57
C GLN A 197 12.17 -29.01 9.99
N ARG A 198 13.12 -28.40 10.70
CA ARG A 198 13.46 -28.75 12.09
C ARG A 198 12.27 -28.54 13.03
N LYS A 199 11.56 -27.41 12.92
CA LYS A 199 10.36 -27.12 13.70
C LYS A 199 9.24 -28.13 13.41
N GLN A 200 9.04 -28.49 12.14
CA GLN A 200 8.05 -29.50 11.74
C GLN A 200 8.40 -30.90 12.27
N GLY A 201 9.68 -31.30 12.20
CA GLY A 201 10.17 -32.55 12.77
C GLY A 201 9.94 -32.64 14.28
N LYS A 202 10.29 -31.58 15.03
CA LYS A 202 10.02 -31.50 16.47
C LYS A 202 8.51 -31.58 16.80
N ARG A 203 7.65 -30.92 16.02
CA ARG A 203 6.19 -31.00 16.19
C ARG A 203 5.66 -32.41 15.94
N LYS A 204 6.14 -33.09 14.88
CA LYS A 204 5.78 -34.49 14.58
C LYS A 204 6.22 -35.43 15.69
N LEU A 205 7.46 -35.30 16.17
CA LEU A 205 7.99 -36.13 17.26
C LEU A 205 7.19 -35.92 18.56
N LYS A 206 6.90 -34.66 18.92
CA LYS A 206 6.06 -34.32 20.09
C LYS A 206 4.66 -34.91 19.94
N SER A 207 4.04 -34.81 18.76
CA SER A 207 2.73 -35.42 18.49
C SER A 207 2.74 -36.94 18.64
N LEU A 208 3.75 -37.62 18.09
CA LEU A 208 3.93 -39.07 18.24
C LEU A 208 4.12 -39.48 19.70
N PHE A 209 4.95 -38.73 20.44
CA PHE A 209 5.16 -38.95 21.87
C PHE A 209 3.86 -38.80 22.66
N LEU A 210 3.08 -37.73 22.43
CA LEU A 210 1.77 -37.56 23.07
C LEU A 210 0.78 -38.67 22.72
N LYS A 211 0.73 -39.12 21.46
CA LYS A 211 -0.11 -40.26 21.05
C LYS A 211 0.30 -41.53 21.77
N ARG A 212 1.61 -41.81 21.85
CA ARG A 212 2.16 -42.98 22.54
C ARG A 212 1.86 -42.94 24.04
N MET A 213 2.02 -41.78 24.69
CA MET A 213 1.71 -41.60 26.11
C MET A 213 0.22 -41.83 26.41
N LYS A 214 -0.68 -41.32 25.57
CA LYS A 214 -2.13 -41.57 25.68
C LYS A 214 -2.51 -43.05 25.56
N LEU A 215 -1.80 -43.81 24.71
CA LEU A 215 -2.01 -45.25 24.60
C LEU A 215 -1.59 -45.96 25.90
N TYR A 216 -0.44 -45.63 26.48
CA TYR A 216 0.00 -46.23 27.75
C TYR A 216 -0.94 -45.91 28.91
N THR A 217 -1.41 -44.66 29.05
CA THR A 217 -2.35 -44.29 30.12
C THR A 217 -3.74 -44.90 29.92
N GLY A 218 -4.21 -45.02 28.66
CA GLY A 218 -5.47 -45.68 28.33
C GLY A 218 -5.47 -47.21 28.53
N VAL A 219 -4.29 -47.85 28.44
CA VAL A 219 -4.12 -49.28 28.71
C VAL A 219 -4.00 -49.57 30.21
N CYS A 220 -3.35 -48.69 31.00
CA CYS A 220 -3.32 -48.84 32.47
C CYS A 220 -4.70 -48.62 33.12
N GLY A 221 -5.52 -47.69 32.62
CA GLY A 221 -6.85 -47.44 33.17
C GLY A 221 -7.87 -48.58 32.94
N LYS A 222 -7.70 -49.41 31.90
CA LYS A 222 -8.64 -50.49 31.55
C LYS A 222 -8.29 -51.86 32.15
N ARG A 223 -7.08 -52.06 32.67
CA ARG A 223 -6.70 -53.32 33.33
C ARG A 223 -6.93 -53.33 34.84
N SER A 224 -7.07 -52.16 35.48
CA SER A 224 -7.36 -52.08 36.91
C SER A 224 -8.82 -52.42 37.26
N SER A 225 -9.75 -52.31 36.31
CA SER A 225 -11.19 -52.49 36.55
C SER A 225 -11.67 -53.93 36.38
N LYS A 226 -10.79 -54.87 35.95
CA LYS A 226 -11.17 -56.25 35.64
C LYS A 226 -10.79 -57.27 36.72
N TRP A 227 -10.24 -56.81 37.86
CA TRP A 227 -9.85 -57.65 39.00
C TRP A 227 -10.57 -57.29 40.31
N MET A 228 -11.67 -56.52 40.24
CA MET A 228 -12.54 -56.18 41.37
C MET A 228 -14.00 -56.59 41.13
N MET A 229 -14.22 -57.78 40.56
CA MET A 229 -15.50 -58.50 40.67
C MET A 229 -15.20 -59.97 40.93
#